data_AF-A0A9P6IQ73-F1
#
_entry.id   AF-A0A9P6IQ73-F1
#
_cell.length_a   1.000
_cell.length_b   1.000
_cell.length_c   1.000
_cell.angle_alpha   90.00
_cell.angle_beta   90.00
_cell.angle_gamma   90.00
#
_symmetry.space_group_name_H-M   'P 1'
#
loop_
_entity.id
_entity.type
_entity.pdbx_description
1 polymer ?
#
loop_
_entity_poly.entity_id
_entity_poly.type
_entity_poly.pdbx_seq_one_letter_code
_entity_poly.pdbx_strand_id
1 'polypeptide(L)'
;MSSWNAMSALIRFVFTDSKWEFIFSIQTLLDTVTALPFLLSAAFLPKGQQLYVPYFLRSWSVISRLQRTLSIGVDIGISDQPFDPVKAKLIALVAYFIAILYNGMAAFLYCETNFAPKTGTPHTVWDAFYFILITTSTVGYGDITPKSYEGKIV
;
A
#
# COMPACT_ATOMS: atom_id res chain seq x y z
N MET A 1 -3.61 -11.72 -10.43
CA MET A 1 -3.94 -10.84 -9.28
C MET A 1 -4.64 -9.54 -9.70
N SER A 2 -4.06 -8.71 -10.58
CA SER A 2 -4.64 -7.40 -10.97
C SER A 2 -5.99 -7.52 -11.69
N SER A 3 -6.14 -8.53 -12.57
CA SER A 3 -7.39 -8.83 -13.28
C SER A 3 -8.56 -9.21 -12.37
N TRP A 4 -8.29 -9.93 -11.28
CA TRP A 4 -9.29 -10.30 -10.28
C TRP A 4 -9.83 -9.09 -9.51
N ASN A 5 -8.94 -8.17 -9.13
CA ASN A 5 -9.36 -6.92 -8.48
C ASN A 5 -10.16 -6.03 -9.44
N ALA A 6 -9.75 -5.95 -10.71
CA ALA A 6 -10.51 -5.22 -11.73
C ALA A 6 -11.90 -5.85 -11.96
N MET A 7 -11.98 -7.18 -12.04
CA MET A 7 -13.26 -7.89 -12.19
C MET A 7 -14.16 -7.71 -10.97
N SER A 8 -13.60 -7.82 -9.76
CA SER A 8 -14.32 -7.54 -8.51
C SER A 8 -14.82 -6.10 -8.42
N ALA A 9 -14.00 -5.12 -8.86
CA ALA A 9 -14.40 -3.72 -8.92
C ALA A 9 -15.52 -3.47 -9.94
N LEU A 10 -15.46 -4.12 -11.12
CA LEU A 10 -16.52 -4.05 -12.13
C LEU A 10 -17.82 -4.66 -11.64
N ILE A 11 -17.78 -5.83 -11.01
CA ILE A 11 -18.96 -6.48 -10.43
C ILE A 11 -19.56 -5.58 -9.34
N ARG A 12 -18.74 -5.04 -8.43
CA ARG A 12 -19.23 -4.12 -7.39
C ARG A 12 -19.82 -2.85 -7.96
N PHE A 13 -19.22 -2.29 -9.01
CA PHE A 13 -19.75 -1.11 -9.70
C PHE A 13 -21.13 -1.38 -10.33
N VAL A 14 -21.33 -2.57 -10.92
CA VAL A 14 -22.60 -2.96 -11.56
C VAL A 14 -23.71 -3.22 -10.53
N PHE A 15 -23.37 -3.76 -9.36
CA PHE A 15 -24.34 -4.19 -8.34
C PHE A 15 -24.56 -3.19 -7.19
N THR A 16 -23.92 -2.02 -7.18
CA THR A 16 -24.09 -1.04 -6.08
C THR A 16 -25.21 -0.04 -6.38
N ASP A 17 -26.17 0.09 -5.46
CA ASP A 17 -27.32 0.97 -5.58
C ASP A 17 -26.95 2.48 -5.56
N SER A 18 -25.89 2.86 -4.84
CA SER A 18 -25.40 4.24 -4.70
C SER A 18 -24.03 4.46 -5.39
N LYS A 19 -24.06 4.77 -6.69
CA LYS A 19 -22.85 4.98 -7.52
C LYS A 19 -21.90 6.05 -6.97
N TRP A 20 -22.43 7.09 -6.33
CA TRP A 20 -21.64 8.19 -5.76
C TRP A 20 -20.88 7.79 -4.50
N GLU A 21 -21.50 7.06 -3.59
CA GLU A 21 -20.84 6.56 -2.38
C GLU A 21 -19.75 5.54 -2.72
N PHE A 22 -19.99 4.74 -3.77
CA PHE A 22 -19.00 3.80 -4.28
C PHE A 22 -17.75 4.50 -4.83
N ILE A 23 -17.93 5.56 -5.63
CA ILE A 23 -16.82 6.31 -6.26
C ILE A 23 -15.98 7.06 -5.20
N PHE A 24 -16.62 7.61 -4.16
CA PHE A 24 -15.94 8.33 -3.09
C PHE A 24 -15.44 7.45 -1.93
N SER A 25 -15.59 6.13 -2.02
CA SER A 25 -15.03 5.22 -1.04
C SER A 25 -13.51 5.11 -1.18
N ILE A 26 -12.80 5.32 -0.08
CA ILE A 26 -11.33 5.21 0.00
C ILE A 26 -10.80 3.87 -0.54
N GLN A 27 -11.55 2.77 -0.33
CA GLN A 27 -11.17 1.46 -0.85
C GLN A 27 -11.28 1.38 -2.39
N THR A 28 -12.35 1.92 -2.96
CA THR A 28 -12.56 1.98 -4.41
C THR A 28 -11.54 2.90 -5.08
N LEU A 29 -11.21 4.03 -4.43
CA LEU A 29 -10.23 4.98 -4.94
C LEU A 29 -8.84 4.34 -4.99
N LEU A 30 -8.42 3.63 -3.94
CA LEU A 30 -7.15 2.89 -3.92
C LEU A 30 -7.12 1.74 -4.93
N ASP A 31 -8.20 0.96 -5.04
CA ASP A 31 -8.29 -0.11 -6.03
C ASP A 31 -8.24 0.46 -7.46
N THR A 32 -8.86 1.62 -7.70
CA THR A 32 -8.82 2.33 -8.99
C THR A 32 -7.43 2.88 -9.27
N VAL A 33 -6.83 3.66 -8.36
CA VAL A 33 -5.48 4.22 -8.52
C VAL A 33 -4.44 3.14 -8.79
N THR A 34 -4.61 1.96 -8.19
CA THR A 34 -3.68 0.83 -8.39
C THR A 34 -4.03 -0.07 -9.57
N ALA A 35 -5.25 -0.04 -10.12
CA ALA A 35 -5.68 -0.81 -11.29
C ALA A 35 -5.59 -0.04 -12.60
N LEU A 36 -5.83 1.28 -12.56
CA LEU A 36 -5.90 2.17 -13.73
C LEU A 36 -4.59 2.20 -14.54
N PRO A 37 -3.39 2.35 -13.93
CA PRO A 37 -2.15 2.28 -14.71
C PRO A 37 -1.87 0.88 -15.27
N PHE A 38 -2.35 -0.19 -14.63
CA PHE A 38 -2.27 -1.55 -15.19
C PHE A 38 -3.17 -1.71 -16.42
N LEU A 39 -4.40 -1.18 -16.38
CA LEU A 39 -5.33 -1.20 -17.52
C LEU A 39 -4.81 -0.38 -18.70
N LEU A 40 -4.24 0.79 -18.44
CA LEU A 40 -3.63 1.65 -19.47
C LEU A 40 -2.37 1.00 -20.06
N SER A 41 -1.52 0.38 -19.22
CA SER A 41 -0.36 -0.37 -19.69
C SER A 41 -0.75 -1.57 -20.55
N ALA A 42 -1.84 -2.27 -20.22
CA ALA A 42 -2.29 -3.44 -20.97
C ALA A 42 -2.91 -3.07 -22.33
N ALA A 43 -3.53 -1.89 -22.44
CA ALA A 43 -4.26 -1.48 -23.63
C ALA A 43 -3.42 -0.70 -24.66
N PHE A 44 -2.39 0.07 -24.25
CA PHE A 44 -1.80 1.07 -25.15
C PHE A 44 -0.25 1.09 -25.26
N LEU A 45 0.52 0.41 -24.38
CA LEU A 45 1.99 0.58 -24.33
C LEU A 45 2.79 -0.73 -24.18
N PRO A 46 3.58 -1.16 -25.19
CA PRO A 46 4.41 -2.38 -25.13
C PRO A 46 5.53 -2.35 -24.07
N LYS A 47 5.89 -1.16 -23.55
CA LYS A 47 6.91 -0.95 -22.52
C LYS A 47 6.35 -0.53 -21.15
N GLY A 48 5.03 -0.62 -20.96
CA GLY A 48 4.37 -0.21 -19.71
C GLY A 48 4.72 -1.04 -18.47
N GLN A 49 5.39 -2.19 -18.64
CA GLN A 49 6.00 -2.94 -17.53
C GLN A 49 7.09 -2.17 -16.77
N GLN A 50 7.74 -1.19 -17.41
CA GLN A 50 8.74 -0.32 -16.76
C GLN A 50 8.12 0.95 -16.18
N LEU A 51 6.86 1.26 -16.47
CA LEU A 51 6.06 2.20 -15.69
C LEU A 51 5.59 1.45 -14.43
N TYR A 52 6.57 1.11 -13.59
CA TYR A 52 6.38 0.25 -12.43
C TYR A 52 5.54 1.01 -11.41
N VAL A 53 4.23 0.74 -11.48
CA VAL A 53 3.15 1.21 -10.63
C VAL A 53 3.60 1.19 -9.16
N PRO A 54 3.08 2.10 -8.30
CA PRO A 54 3.25 1.98 -6.86
C PRO A 54 2.46 0.76 -6.32
N TYR A 55 2.88 -0.44 -6.72
CA TYR A 55 2.33 -1.72 -6.27
C TYR A 55 2.46 -1.86 -4.75
N PHE A 56 3.41 -1.15 -4.15
CA PHE A 56 3.53 -1.06 -2.69
C PHE A 56 2.29 -0.44 -2.04
N LEU A 57 1.62 0.54 -2.66
CA LEU A 57 0.37 1.12 -2.13
C LEU A 57 -0.77 0.10 -2.03
N ARG A 58 -0.70 -1.03 -2.77
CA ARG A 58 -1.66 -2.12 -2.61
C ARG A 58 -1.55 -2.81 -1.25
N SER A 59 -0.43 -2.68 -0.55
CA SER A 59 -0.30 -3.19 0.82
C SER A 59 -1.27 -2.48 1.78
N TRP A 60 -1.64 -1.22 1.53
CA TRP A 60 -2.67 -0.53 2.31
C TRP A 60 -4.05 -1.23 2.18
N SER A 61 -4.43 -1.62 0.97
CA SER A 61 -5.65 -2.39 0.72
C SER A 61 -5.62 -3.78 1.41
N VAL A 62 -4.42 -4.36 1.62
CA VAL A 62 -4.27 -5.62 2.37
C VAL A 62 -4.59 -5.42 3.85
N ILE A 63 -4.23 -4.29 4.45
CA ILE A 63 -4.56 -4.01 5.86
C ILE A 63 -6.08 -3.96 6.07
N SER A 64 -6.81 -3.25 5.20
CA SER A 64 -8.27 -3.18 5.27
C SER A 64 -8.92 -4.56 5.06
N ARG A 65 -8.33 -5.40 4.20
CA ARG A 65 -8.79 -6.79 4.00
C ARG A 65 -8.51 -7.66 5.22
N LEU A 66 -7.34 -7.51 5.84
CA LEU A 66 -6.95 -8.23 7.06
C LEU A 66 -7.93 -7.91 8.19
N GLN A 67 -8.24 -6.64 8.42
CA GLN A 67 -9.22 -6.22 9.42
C GLN A 67 -10.62 -6.76 9.15
N ARG A 68 -11.04 -6.76 7.88
CA ARG A 68 -12.34 -7.32 7.48
C ARG A 68 -12.39 -8.83 7.71
N THR A 69 -11.33 -9.57 7.37
CA THR A 69 -11.26 -11.02 7.61
C THR A 69 -11.23 -11.34 9.10
N LEU A 70 -10.50 -10.54 9.90
CA LEU A 70 -10.50 -10.68 11.36
C LEU A 70 -11.89 -10.39 11.95
N SER A 71 -12.60 -9.38 11.45
CA SER A 71 -13.98 -9.06 11.87
C SER A 71 -15.00 -10.12 11.43
N ILE A 72 -14.80 -10.76 10.27
CA ILE A 72 -15.68 -11.82 9.74
C ILE A 72 -15.44 -13.14 10.50
N GLY A 73 -14.19 -13.50 10.80
CA GLY A 73 -13.89 -14.69 11.62
C GLY A 73 -14.46 -14.62 13.04
N VAL A 74 -14.68 -13.40 13.56
CA VAL A 74 -15.39 -13.12 14.82
C VAL A 74 -16.90 -13.36 14.71
N ASP A 75 -17.50 -13.01 13.58
CA ASP A 75 -18.96 -13.12 13.34
C ASP A 75 -19.40 -14.56 13.05
N ILE A 76 -18.47 -15.41 12.57
CA ILE A 76 -18.74 -16.82 12.21
C ILE A 76 -18.62 -17.78 13.42
N GLY A 77 -18.30 -17.29 14.62
CA GLY A 77 -18.35 -18.12 15.83
C GLY A 77 -17.28 -19.23 15.90
N ILE A 78 -16.13 -19.07 15.23
CA ILE A 78 -15.05 -20.07 15.19
C ILE A 78 -14.31 -20.22 16.55
N SER A 79 -14.61 -19.35 17.53
CA SER A 79 -14.00 -19.39 18.86
C SER A 79 -15.02 -19.05 19.95
N ASP A 80 -15.34 -20.01 20.81
CA ASP A 80 -16.19 -19.87 22.02
C ASP A 80 -15.58 -18.96 23.11
N GLN A 81 -14.34 -18.48 22.92
CA GLN A 81 -13.69 -17.54 23.83
C GLN A 81 -14.09 -16.11 23.45
N PRO A 82 -14.61 -15.27 24.37
CA PRO A 82 -14.86 -13.86 24.11
C PRO A 82 -13.52 -13.22 23.75
N PHE A 83 -13.36 -12.85 22.48
CA PHE A 83 -12.10 -12.29 22.00
C PHE A 83 -11.87 -10.94 22.69
N ASP A 84 -10.76 -10.81 23.42
CA ASP A 84 -10.43 -9.53 24.06
C ASP A 84 -10.34 -8.44 22.98
N PRO A 85 -11.20 -7.41 23.00
CA PRO A 85 -11.16 -6.34 22.00
C PRO A 85 -9.80 -5.63 22.01
N VAL A 86 -9.07 -5.68 23.13
CA VAL A 86 -7.71 -5.18 23.28
C VAL A 86 -6.72 -5.97 22.41
N LYS A 87 -6.81 -7.31 22.38
CA LYS A 87 -5.92 -8.15 21.55
C LYS A 87 -6.17 -7.92 20.06
N ALA A 88 -7.42 -7.74 19.64
CA ALA A 88 -7.77 -7.45 18.25
C ALA A 88 -7.21 -6.09 17.80
N LYS A 89 -7.40 -5.06 18.63
CA LYS A 89 -6.85 -3.73 18.38
C LYS A 89 -5.32 -3.73 18.34
N LEU A 90 -4.68 -4.49 19.23
CA LEU A 90 -3.22 -4.64 19.26
C LEU A 90 -2.70 -5.28 17.98
N ILE A 91 -3.31 -6.40 17.53
CA ILE A 91 -2.93 -7.07 16.28
C ILE A 91 -3.11 -6.12 15.08
N ALA A 92 -4.24 -5.42 15.03
CA ALA A 92 -4.49 -4.44 13.97
C ALA A 92 -3.46 -3.30 13.98
N LEU A 93 -3.09 -2.78 15.16
CA LEU A 93 -2.11 -1.71 15.31
C LEU A 93 -0.71 -2.15 14.84
N VAL A 94 -0.28 -3.35 15.24
CA VAL A 94 0.99 -3.92 14.77
C VAL A 94 0.96 -4.12 13.24
N ALA A 95 -0.15 -4.61 12.69
CA ALA A 95 -0.31 -4.77 11.25
C ALA A 95 -0.25 -3.43 10.51
N TYR A 96 -0.89 -2.37 11.04
CA TYR A 96 -0.78 -1.02 10.48
C TYR A 96 0.66 -0.50 10.51
N PHE A 97 1.35 -0.66 11.65
CA PHE A 97 2.71 -0.19 11.81
C PHE A 97 3.67 -0.85 10.79
N ILE A 98 3.60 -2.17 10.66
CA ILE A 98 4.40 -2.93 9.67
C ILE A 98 4.10 -2.46 8.26
N ALA A 99 2.82 -2.23 7.95
CA ALA A 99 2.44 -1.79 6.62
C ALA A 99 2.91 -0.36 6.32
N ILE A 100 2.90 0.55 7.29
CA ILE A 100 3.46 1.91 7.14
C ILE A 100 4.96 1.81 6.83
N LEU A 101 5.72 1.02 7.60
CA LEU A 101 7.15 0.82 7.36
C LEU A 101 7.43 0.25 5.96
N TYR A 102 6.66 -0.75 5.53
CA TYR A 102 6.78 -1.34 4.21
C TYR A 102 6.45 -0.34 3.08
N ASN A 103 5.35 0.41 3.21
CA ASN A 103 4.97 1.43 2.22
C ASN A 103 6.02 2.52 2.12
N GLY A 104 6.49 3.04 3.26
CA GLY A 104 7.54 4.06 3.29
C GLY A 104 8.82 3.55 2.64
N MET A 105 9.27 2.33 2.96
CA MET A 105 10.49 1.74 2.40
C MET A 105 10.40 1.61 0.88
N ALA A 106 9.26 1.11 0.39
CA ALA A 106 9.04 0.94 -1.03
C ALA A 106 8.87 2.28 -1.77
N ALA A 107 8.21 3.27 -1.16
CA ALA A 107 8.06 4.61 -1.71
C ALA A 107 9.41 5.32 -1.82
N PHE A 108 10.21 5.30 -0.76
CA PHE A 108 11.54 5.91 -0.74
C PHE A 108 12.47 5.29 -1.78
N LEU A 109 12.55 3.96 -1.80
CA LEU A 109 13.39 3.25 -2.78
C LEU A 109 12.93 3.52 -4.21
N TYR A 110 11.62 3.62 -4.45
CA TYR A 110 11.07 3.96 -5.75
C TYR A 110 11.45 5.37 -6.19
N CYS A 111 11.27 6.36 -5.32
CA CYS A 111 11.62 7.75 -5.62
C CYS A 111 13.11 7.90 -5.91
N GLU A 112 13.96 7.31 -5.08
CA GLU A 112 15.41 7.39 -5.25
C GLU A 112 15.92 6.62 -6.47
N THR A 113 15.29 5.51 -6.86
CA THR A 113 15.73 4.76 -8.06
C THR A 113 15.31 5.39 -9.39
N ASN A 114 14.18 6.11 -9.42
CA ASN A 114 13.62 6.66 -10.65
C ASN A 114 13.94 8.15 -10.87
N PHE A 115 13.99 8.95 -9.79
CA PHE A 115 14.08 10.40 -9.89
C PHE A 115 15.39 10.98 -9.33
N ALA A 116 16.13 10.24 -8.49
CA ALA A 116 17.38 10.77 -7.97
C ALA A 116 18.47 10.80 -9.06
N PRO A 117 19.38 11.81 -9.01
CA PRO A 117 20.58 11.81 -9.82
C PRO A 117 21.39 10.51 -9.58
N LYS A 118 21.79 9.82 -10.66
CA LYS A 118 22.59 8.58 -10.61
C LYS A 118 24.06 8.86 -10.28
N THR A 119 24.29 9.63 -9.23
CA THR A 119 25.60 10.03 -8.73
C THR A 119 25.87 9.33 -7.40
N GLY A 120 26.82 8.39 -7.40
CA GLY A 120 27.20 7.60 -6.24
C GLY A 120 26.62 6.18 -6.22
N THR A 121 26.72 5.52 -5.07
CA THR A 121 26.18 4.17 -4.85
C THR A 121 24.65 4.21 -4.72
N PRO A 122 23.91 3.33 -5.42
CA PRO A 122 22.47 3.25 -5.28
C PRO A 122 22.09 2.79 -3.87
N HIS A 123 21.01 3.34 -3.33
CA HIS A 123 20.45 2.90 -2.05
C HIS A 123 19.95 1.46 -2.16
N THR A 124 20.30 0.64 -1.19
CA THR A 124 19.82 -0.74 -1.07
C THR A 124 18.46 -0.78 -0.37
N VAL A 125 17.80 -1.94 -0.40
CA VAL A 125 16.55 -2.16 0.36
C VAL A 125 16.78 -1.96 1.86
N TRP A 126 17.96 -2.33 2.37
CA TRP A 126 18.30 -2.17 3.78
C TRP A 126 18.49 -0.71 4.18
N ASP A 127 19.08 0.10 3.30
CA ASP A 127 19.22 1.55 3.51
C ASP A 127 17.85 2.23 3.58
N ALA A 128 16.93 1.83 2.70
CA ALA A 128 15.54 2.32 2.69
C ALA A 128 14.78 1.89 3.95
N PHE A 129 14.95 0.64 4.40
CA PHE A 129 14.34 0.15 5.64
C PHE A 129 14.84 0.94 6.85
N TYR A 130 16.16 1.10 6.95
CA TYR A 130 16.80 1.86 8.02
C TYR A 130 16.30 3.32 8.02
N PHE A 131 16.34 4.00 6.87
CA PHE A 131 15.87 5.39 6.73
C PHE A 131 14.43 5.56 7.22
N ILE A 132 13.52 4.66 6.82
CA ILE A 132 12.10 4.77 7.19
C ILE A 132 11.89 4.41 8.66
N LEU A 133 12.65 3.47 9.22
CA LEU A 133 12.57 3.12 10.63
C LEU A 133 13.05 4.28 11.54
N ILE A 134 14.16 4.92 11.21
CA ILE A 134 14.67 6.08 11.99
C ILE A 134 13.80 7.33 11.82
N THR A 135 13.16 7.50 10.66
CA THR A 135 12.26 8.63 10.38
C THR A 135 10.91 8.44 11.07
N THR A 136 10.33 7.24 11.00
CA THR A 136 9.06 6.92 11.67
C THR A 136 9.20 6.97 13.20
N SER A 137 10.38 6.62 13.72
CA SER A 137 10.71 6.77 15.15
C SER A 137 11.08 8.20 15.55
N THR A 138 11.07 9.15 14.61
CA THR A 138 11.41 10.58 14.81
C THR A 138 12.85 10.84 15.28
N VAL A 139 13.76 9.87 15.10
CA VAL A 139 15.18 9.99 15.47
C VAL A 139 15.96 10.83 14.45
N GLY A 140 15.84 10.49 13.16
CA GLY A 140 16.38 11.30 12.06
C GLY A 140 17.89 11.59 12.11
N TYR A 141 18.74 10.57 12.13
CA TYR A 141 20.21 10.73 12.19
C TYR A 141 20.81 11.57 11.04
N GLY A 142 20.19 11.57 9.86
CA GLY A 142 20.61 12.37 8.71
C GLY A 142 21.81 11.81 7.93
N ASP A 143 22.22 10.57 8.21
CA ASP A 143 23.24 9.81 7.50
C ASP A 143 22.77 9.35 6.10
N ILE A 144 21.49 8.96 6.00
CA ILE A 144 20.80 8.71 4.72
C ILE A 144 19.74 9.78 4.54
N THR A 145 19.75 10.44 3.39
CA THR A 145 18.79 11.48 3.03
C THR A 145 18.35 11.34 1.58
N PRO A 146 17.08 11.67 1.27
CA PRO A 146 16.56 11.65 -0.09
C PRO A 146 17.26 12.70 -0.96
N LYS A 147 17.76 12.27 -2.12
CA LYS A 147 18.39 13.14 -3.11
C LYS A 147 17.38 13.67 -4.12
N SER A 148 16.34 12.89 -4.41
CA SER A 148 15.24 13.29 -5.29
C SER A 148 14.29 14.28 -4.59
N TYR A 149 13.56 15.08 -5.37
CA TYR A 149 12.51 15.95 -4.83
C TYR A 149 11.33 15.12 -4.32
N GLU A 150 10.99 14.07 -5.08
CA GLU A 150 9.93 13.11 -4.79
C GLU A 150 10.24 12.33 -3.51
N GLY A 151 11.49 11.92 -3.30
CA GLY A 151 11.92 11.22 -2.09
C GLY A 151 11.87 12.07 -0.83
N LYS A 152 11.85 13.41 -0.95
CA LYS A 152 11.63 14.33 0.18
C LYS A 152 10.16 14.48 0.57
N ILE A 153 9.24 14.10 -0.31
CA ILE A 153 7.80 14.11 -0.05
C ILE A 153 7.38 12.85 0.71
N VAL A 154 8.11 11.74 0.49
CA VAL A 154 7.95 10.48 1.22
C VAL A 154 8.31 10.66 2.69
#